data_AF-A0A453LWD8-F1
#
_entry.id   AF-A0A453LWD8-F1
#
_cell.length_a   1.000
_cell.length_b   1.000
_cell.length_c   1.000
_cell.angle_alpha   90.00
_cell.angle_beta   90.00
_cell.angle_gamma   90.00
#
_symmetry.space_group_name_H-M   'P 1'
#
loop_
_entity.id
_entity.type
_entity.pdbx_description
1 polymer ?
#
loop_
_entity_poly.entity_id
_entity_poly.type
_entity_poly.pdbx_seq_one_letter_code
_entity_poly.pdbx_strand_id
1 'polypeptide(L)'
;MVVGAYPFEDPEEPKNFRKTIQRILSVQYSIPDNVDISPECRHLISRIFVGDPALRITIPEIRSHNWFLKNLPADLMDDDSMSSQYEEPEQRMQTMDEIMQILTEATIPPACSRINHILTDGFDMDDDMDDLESDSDLDIDSSGEIVYAM
;
A
#
# COMPACT_ATOMS: atom_id res chain seq x y z
N MET A 1 -12.52 11.92 6.34
CA MET A 1 -12.38 13.37 6.64
C MET A 1 -13.72 14.10 6.63
N VAL A 2 -14.49 14.10 5.53
CA VAL A 2 -15.74 14.91 5.44
C VAL A 2 -16.96 14.25 6.13
N VAL A 3 -17.21 12.96 5.88
CA VAL A 3 -18.39 12.24 6.44
C VAL A 3 -18.04 11.39 7.68
N GLY A 4 -16.77 11.05 7.89
CA GLY A 4 -16.32 10.22 9.01
C GLY A 4 -16.45 8.70 8.81
N ALA A 5 -16.95 8.26 7.65
CA ALA A 5 -17.03 6.85 7.27
C ALA A 5 -16.59 6.65 5.80
N TYR A 6 -16.39 5.40 5.39
CA TYR A 6 -16.06 5.06 4.01
C TYR A 6 -17.31 5.13 3.11
N PRO A 7 -17.19 5.65 1.87
CA PRO A 7 -18.34 5.94 1.01
C PRO A 7 -19.08 4.70 0.47
N PHE A 8 -18.43 3.53 0.44
CA PHE A 8 -18.99 2.30 -0.14
C PHE A 8 -19.18 1.18 0.89
N GLU A 9 -18.75 1.38 2.15
CA GLU A 9 -18.91 0.38 3.20
C GLU A 9 -20.35 0.35 3.69
N ASP A 10 -20.81 -0.81 4.13
CA ASP A 10 -22.10 -0.92 4.79
C ASP A 10 -21.97 -0.60 6.29
N PRO A 11 -22.67 0.43 6.81
CA PRO A 11 -22.59 0.79 8.22
C PRO A 11 -23.10 -0.33 9.15
N GLU A 12 -24.04 -1.16 8.68
CA GLU A 12 -24.60 -2.27 9.46
C GLU A 12 -23.76 -3.56 9.31
N GLU A 13 -23.09 -3.73 8.16
CA GLU A 13 -22.30 -4.92 7.83
C GLU A 13 -20.88 -4.58 7.32
N PRO A 14 -20.00 -4.00 8.16
CA PRO A 14 -18.69 -3.49 7.71
C PRO A 14 -17.77 -4.59 7.17
N LYS A 15 -17.95 -5.84 7.60
CA LYS A 15 -17.16 -7.00 7.16
C LYS A 15 -17.70 -7.66 5.88
N ASN A 16 -18.79 -7.14 5.30
CA ASN A 16 -19.37 -7.69 4.08
C ASN A 16 -18.69 -7.10 2.84
N PHE A 17 -17.47 -7.58 2.56
CA PHE A 17 -16.67 -7.10 1.42
C PHE A 17 -17.37 -7.28 0.07
N ARG A 18 -18.19 -8.33 -0.07
CA ARG A 18 -18.96 -8.56 -1.30
C ARG A 18 -19.90 -7.38 -1.60
N LYS A 19 -20.60 -6.88 -0.57
CA LYS A 19 -21.51 -5.73 -0.69
C LYS A 19 -20.74 -4.44 -0.97
N THR A 20 -19.61 -4.23 -0.30
CA THR A 20 -18.72 -3.09 -0.55
C THR A 20 -18.21 -3.06 -1.99
N ILE A 21 -17.73 -4.19 -2.53
CA ILE A 21 -17.27 -4.28 -3.93
C ILE A 21 -18.40 -3.97 -4.91
N GLN A 22 -19.62 -4.50 -4.67
CA GLN A 22 -20.77 -4.19 -5.51
C GLN A 22 -21.11 -2.69 -5.52
N ARG A 23 -20.99 -2.01 -4.38
CA ARG A 23 -21.19 -0.57 -4.29
C ARG A 23 -20.10 0.22 -5.01
N ILE A 24 -18.84 -0.22 -4.95
CA ILE A 24 -17.73 0.40 -5.68
C ILE A 24 -17.98 0.31 -7.20
N LEU A 25 -18.30 -0.88 -7.70
CA LEU A 25 -18.50 -1.11 -9.14
C LEU A 25 -19.71 -0.36 -9.70
N SER A 26 -20.76 -0.19 -8.88
CA SER A 26 -21.96 0.59 -9.25
C SER A 26 -21.86 2.08 -8.87
N VAL A 27 -20.74 2.51 -8.28
CA VAL A 27 -20.51 3.87 -7.78
C VAL A 27 -21.64 4.34 -6.86
N GLN A 28 -22.11 3.44 -6.00
CA GLN A 28 -23.20 3.70 -5.06
C GLN A 28 -22.65 4.24 -3.74
N TYR A 29 -22.69 5.56 -3.58
CA TYR A 29 -22.41 6.26 -2.33
C TYR A 29 -23.49 7.31 -2.06
N SER A 30 -23.68 7.66 -0.79
CA SER A 30 -24.54 8.77 -0.39
C SER A 30 -23.85 9.60 0.69
N ILE A 31 -24.14 10.90 0.70
CA ILE A 31 -23.65 11.81 1.72
C ILE A 31 -24.82 12.05 2.68
N PRO A 32 -24.70 11.66 3.97
CA PRO A 32 -25.79 11.80 4.93
C PRO A 32 -26.28 13.24 5.08
N ASP A 33 -27.57 13.43 5.33
CA ASP A 33 -28.20 14.76 5.45
C ASP A 33 -27.71 15.55 6.68
N ASN A 34 -27.17 14.86 7.68
CA ASN A 34 -26.59 15.48 8.87
C ASN A 34 -25.18 16.07 8.63
N VAL A 35 -24.64 15.97 7.42
CA VAL A 35 -23.31 16.48 7.07
C VAL A 35 -23.45 17.62 6.07
N ASP A 36 -23.24 18.84 6.56
CA ASP A 36 -23.24 20.04 5.72
C ASP A 36 -21.95 20.11 4.88
N ILE A 37 -22.11 19.99 3.56
CA ILE A 37 -21.02 20.14 2.61
C ILE A 37 -21.32 21.24 1.60
N SER A 38 -20.29 22.01 1.23
CA SER A 38 -20.44 23.02 0.20
C SER A 38 -20.76 22.36 -1.15
N PRO A 39 -21.51 23.03 -2.04
CA PRO A 39 -21.85 22.49 -3.35
C PRO A 39 -20.61 22.19 -4.19
N GLU A 40 -19.54 22.96 -4.05
CA GLU A 40 -18.26 22.73 -4.72
C GLU A 40 -17.57 21.47 -4.19
N CYS A 41 -17.66 21.19 -2.89
CA CYS A 41 -17.16 19.94 -2.31
C CYS A 41 -17.89 18.74 -2.90
N ARG A 42 -19.22 18.80 -2.93
CA ARG A 42 -20.08 17.76 -3.51
C ARG A 42 -19.76 17.56 -5.00
N HIS A 43 -19.57 18.64 -5.73
CA HIS A 43 -19.20 18.60 -7.15
C HIS A 43 -17.84 17.91 -7.35
N LEU A 44 -16.82 18.26 -6.56
CA LEU A 44 -15.51 17.62 -6.64
C LEU A 44 -15.59 16.10 -6.36
N ILE A 45 -16.30 15.70 -5.30
CA ILE A 45 -16.51 14.28 -4.97
C ILE A 45 -17.18 13.54 -6.14
N SER A 46 -18.21 14.13 -6.75
CA SER A 46 -18.91 13.52 -7.90
C SER A 46 -18.03 13.33 -9.14
N ARG A 47 -17.01 14.18 -9.31
CA ARG A 47 -16.04 14.09 -10.41
C ARG A 47 -14.93 13.08 -10.15
N ILE A 48 -14.67 12.74 -8.88
CA ILE A 48 -13.71 11.73 -8.46
C ILE A 48 -14.35 10.33 -8.47
N PHE A 49 -15.54 10.18 -7.91
CA PHE A 49 -16.28 8.92 -7.91
C PHE A 49 -17.01 8.73 -9.25
N VAL A 50 -16.22 8.46 -10.29
CA VAL A 50 -16.68 8.08 -11.63
C VAL A 50 -16.12 6.69 -11.95
N GLY A 51 -17.02 5.79 -12.37
CA GLY A 51 -16.70 4.39 -12.65
C GLY A 51 -15.74 4.24 -13.82
N ASP A 52 -15.96 5.03 -14.88
CA ASP A 52 -15.06 5.12 -16.02
C ASP A 52 -13.82 5.96 -15.67
N PRO A 53 -12.60 5.37 -15.67
CA PRO A 53 -11.37 6.10 -15.41
C PRO A 53 -11.08 7.21 -16.43
N ALA A 54 -11.51 7.07 -17.68
CA ALA A 54 -11.26 8.06 -18.74
C ALA A 54 -12.06 9.35 -18.53
N LEU A 55 -13.19 9.27 -17.82
CA LEU A 55 -14.05 10.41 -17.48
C LEU A 55 -13.77 10.98 -16.09
N ARG A 56 -12.91 10.32 -15.31
CA ARG A 56 -12.56 10.73 -13.95
C ARG A 56 -11.68 11.98 -14.00
N ILE A 57 -11.96 12.93 -13.10
CA ILE A 57 -11.16 14.15 -12.98
C ILE A 57 -9.68 13.84 -12.71
N THR A 58 -8.80 14.57 -13.38
CA THR A 58 -7.35 14.43 -13.28
C THR A 58 -6.77 15.30 -12.16
N ILE A 59 -5.55 15.02 -11.71
CA ILE A 59 -4.88 15.82 -10.68
C ILE A 59 -4.75 17.32 -11.06
N PRO A 60 -4.36 17.69 -12.30
CA PRO A 60 -4.33 19.10 -12.72
C PRO A 60 -5.72 19.79 -12.66
N GLU A 61 -6.78 19.07 -13.01
CA GLU A 61 -8.15 19.58 -12.91
C GLU A 61 -8.59 19.72 -11.44
N ILE A 62 -8.15 18.83 -10.54
CA ILE A 62 -8.38 18.99 -9.09
C ILE A 62 -7.64 20.22 -8.56
N ARG A 63 -6.36 20.40 -8.93
CA ARG A 63 -5.55 21.57 -8.51
C ARG A 63 -6.17 22.91 -8.94
N SER A 64 -6.89 22.92 -10.06
CA SER A 64 -7.63 24.10 -10.56
C SER A 64 -9.08 24.20 -10.08
N HIS A 65 -9.58 23.22 -9.32
CA HIS A 65 -10.96 23.21 -8.85
C HIS A 65 -11.18 24.24 -7.74
N ASN A 66 -12.28 25.01 -7.82
CA ASN A 66 -12.61 26.09 -6.87
C ASN A 66 -12.58 25.65 -5.39
N TRP A 67 -13.04 24.43 -5.10
CA TRP A 67 -13.00 23.90 -3.74
C TRP A 67 -11.57 23.68 -3.22
N PHE A 68 -10.64 23.27 -4.09
CA PHE A 68 -9.23 23.05 -3.73
C PHE A 68 -8.46 24.36 -3.58
N LEU A 69 -8.73 25.33 -4.46
CA LEU A 69 -8.09 26.66 -4.41
C LEU A 69 -8.53 27.51 -3.21
N LYS A 70 -9.69 27.20 -2.61
CA LYS A 70 -10.22 27.96 -1.50
C LYS A 70 -9.33 27.80 -0.27
N ASN A 71 -8.71 28.89 0.16
CA ASN A 71 -7.75 28.95 1.27
C ASN A 71 -6.50 28.08 1.05
N LEU A 72 -6.10 27.84 -0.20
CA LEU A 72 -4.84 27.17 -0.50
C LEU A 72 -3.67 28.08 -0.10
N PRO A 73 -2.76 27.64 0.79
CA PRO A 73 -1.57 28.41 1.14
C PRO A 73 -0.69 28.65 -0.09
N ALA A 74 -0.13 29.86 -0.22
CA ALA A 74 0.73 30.23 -1.35
C ALA A 74 1.92 29.28 -1.52
N ASP A 75 2.46 28.78 -0.41
CA ASP A 75 3.55 27.81 -0.37
C ASP A 75 3.24 26.49 -1.07
N LEU A 76 1.97 26.14 -1.22
CA LEU A 76 1.52 24.90 -1.90
C LEU A 76 1.02 25.16 -3.34
N MET A 77 1.01 26.42 -3.80
CA MET A 77 0.52 26.77 -5.14
C MET A 77 1.56 26.49 -6.23
N ASP A 78 2.84 26.52 -5.87
CA ASP A 78 3.97 26.32 -6.78
C ASP A 78 4.74 25.05 -6.39
N ASP A 79 4.56 23.98 -7.18
CA ASP A 79 5.32 22.71 -7.11
C ASP A 79 6.84 22.98 -7.27
N ASP A 80 7.18 24.09 -7.93
CA ASP A 80 8.55 24.46 -8.31
C ASP A 80 9.26 25.27 -7.21
N SER A 81 8.53 26.10 -6.44
CA SER A 81 9.13 27.01 -5.47
C SER A 81 9.45 26.37 -4.11
N MET A 82 8.75 25.29 -3.74
CA MET A 82 9.03 24.58 -2.50
C MET A 82 10.38 23.85 -2.55
N SER A 83 10.79 23.36 -3.72
CA SER A 83 12.12 22.77 -3.96
C SER A 83 13.30 23.61 -3.50
N SER A 84 13.10 24.93 -3.41
CA SER A 84 14.17 25.89 -3.15
C SER A 84 14.23 26.40 -1.71
N GLN A 85 13.23 26.12 -0.86
CA GLN A 85 13.13 26.73 0.49
C GLN A 85 13.32 25.77 1.67
N TYR A 86 13.34 24.46 1.42
CA TYR A 86 13.78 23.51 2.44
C TYR A 86 15.30 23.31 2.36
N GLU A 87 16.04 23.92 3.29
CA GLU A 87 17.34 23.40 3.69
C GLU A 87 17.08 22.16 4.56
N GLU A 88 17.18 20.98 3.95
CA GLU A 88 17.06 19.73 4.69
C GLU A 88 18.17 19.69 5.77
N PRO A 89 17.83 19.61 7.07
CA PRO A 89 18.82 19.75 8.14
C PRO A 89 19.75 18.55 8.16
N GLU A 90 20.97 18.67 7.61
CA GLU A 90 22.09 17.69 7.58
C GLU A 90 21.69 16.22 7.79
N GLN A 91 20.61 15.77 7.14
CA GLN A 91 20.29 14.37 7.12
C GLN A 91 21.42 13.74 6.32
N ARG A 92 22.03 12.67 6.83
CA ARG A 92 23.04 11.93 6.07
C ARG A 92 22.34 11.35 4.83
N MET A 93 22.31 12.13 3.75
CA MET A 93 21.83 11.68 2.47
C MET A 93 22.80 10.60 2.01
N GLN A 94 22.35 9.35 2.07
CA GLN A 94 23.13 8.22 1.59
C GLN A 94 23.21 8.30 0.08
N THR A 95 24.38 7.99 -0.48
CA THR A 95 24.50 7.89 -1.93
C THR A 95 23.70 6.69 -2.42
N MET A 96 23.31 6.69 -3.70
CA MET A 96 22.64 5.53 -4.30
C MET A 96 23.47 4.25 -4.11
N ASP A 97 24.80 4.36 -4.19
CA ASP A 97 25.72 3.24 -3.99
C ASP A 97 25.67 2.71 -2.55
N GLU A 98 25.67 3.60 -1.55
CA GLU A 98 25.56 3.22 -0.13
C GLU A 98 24.21 2.54 0.17
N ILE A 99 23.13 3.04 -0.41
CA ILE A 99 21.79 2.43 -0.29
C ILE A 99 21.81 1.02 -0.91
N MET A 100 22.34 0.88 -2.12
CA MET A 100 22.44 -0.41 -2.80
C MET A 100 23.31 -1.39 -2.02
N GLN A 101 24.41 -0.91 -1.44
CA GLN A 101 25.29 -1.73 -0.60
C GLN A 101 24.55 -2.28 0.63
N ILE A 102 23.81 -1.44 1.35
CA ILE A 102 23.00 -1.88 2.50
C ILE A 102 21.94 -2.89 2.08
N LEU A 103 21.27 -2.69 0.94
CA LEU A 103 20.30 -3.65 0.42
C LEU A 103 20.96 -5.00 0.11
N THR A 104 22.14 -5.01 -0.51
CA THR A 104 22.87 -6.25 -0.76
C THR A 104 23.29 -6.96 0.52
N GLU A 105 23.75 -6.22 1.52
CA GLU A 105 24.13 -6.77 2.83
C GLU A 105 22.91 -7.37 3.56
N ALA A 106 21.75 -6.71 3.50
CA ALA A 106 20.52 -7.18 4.13
C ALA A 106 19.95 -8.49 3.54
N THR A 107 20.41 -8.90 2.34
CA THR A 107 20.06 -10.21 1.78
C THR A 107 20.82 -11.37 2.43
N ILE A 108 21.88 -11.08 3.18
CA ILE A 108 22.70 -12.10 3.84
C ILE A 108 22.06 -12.42 5.20
N PRO A 109 21.57 -13.64 5.43
CA PRO A 109 21.04 -14.02 6.73
C PRO A 109 22.17 -13.97 7.77
N PRO A 110 21.87 -13.64 9.05
CA PRO A 110 22.88 -13.70 10.09
C PRO A 110 23.50 -15.09 10.08
N ALA A 111 24.84 -15.16 10.05
CA ALA A 111 25.53 -16.42 10.23
C ALA A 111 25.01 -17.02 11.52
N CYS A 112 24.22 -18.09 11.40
CA CYS A 112 23.72 -18.86 12.54
C CYS A 112 24.94 -19.11 13.41
N SER A 113 25.00 -18.44 14.57
CA SER A 113 26.12 -18.55 15.48
C SER A 113 26.19 -20.03 15.80
N ARG A 114 27.22 -20.73 15.30
CA ARG A 114 27.41 -22.18 15.39
C ARG A 114 27.75 -22.58 16.84
N ILE A 115 27.04 -22.04 17.81
CA ILE A 115 27.20 -22.30 19.23
C ILE A 115 26.56 -23.65 19.61
N ASN A 116 25.67 -24.20 18.78
CA ASN A 116 25.03 -25.49 19.08
C ASN A 116 25.83 -26.73 18.68
N HIS A 117 27.02 -26.62 18.08
CA HIS A 117 27.82 -27.80 17.73
C HIS A 117 28.83 -28.23 18.82
N ILE A 118 28.90 -27.53 19.95
CA ILE A 118 29.85 -27.84 21.04
C ILE A 118 29.19 -28.59 22.22
N LEU A 119 27.86 -28.72 22.26
CA LEU A 119 27.16 -29.38 23.38
C LEU A 119 26.62 -30.79 23.08
N THR A 120 26.84 -31.33 21.88
CA THR A 120 26.31 -32.66 21.48
C THR A 120 27.38 -33.76 21.49
N ASP A 121 28.49 -33.57 22.20
CA ASP A 121 29.57 -34.56 22.35
C ASP A 121 29.50 -35.29 23.71
N GLY A 122 28.32 -35.76 24.12
CA GLY A 122 28.22 -36.32 25.48
C GLY A 122 26.93 -36.99 25.94
N PHE A 123 26.07 -37.50 25.07
CA PHE A 123 25.01 -38.42 25.50
C PHE A 123 24.84 -39.57 24.51
N ASP A 124 25.52 -40.68 24.83
CA ASP A 124 25.07 -42.02 24.44
C ASP A 124 23.62 -42.19 24.94
N MET A 125 22.69 -42.32 24.00
CA MET A 125 21.38 -42.93 24.20
C MET A 125 21.07 -43.67 22.90
N ASP A 126 21.41 -44.95 22.91
CA ASP A 126 20.77 -45.94 22.06
C ASP A 126 19.26 -45.80 22.22
N ASP A 127 18.55 -45.53 21.14
CA ASP A 127 17.19 -46.05 20.95
C ASP A 127 16.81 -45.95 19.47
N ASP A 128 16.77 -47.14 18.85
CA ASP A 128 16.18 -47.41 17.55
C ASP A 128 14.75 -46.81 17.49
N MET A 129 14.53 -45.89 16.56
CA MET A 129 13.21 -45.56 16.05
C MET A 129 13.31 -45.39 14.54
N ASP A 130 12.99 -46.49 13.88
CA ASP A 130 12.74 -46.63 12.46
C ASP A 130 11.80 -45.56 11.89
N ASP A 131 12.05 -45.26 10.61
CA ASP A 131 11.06 -44.97 9.57
C ASP A 131 10.31 -43.64 9.64
N LEU A 132 10.76 -42.66 8.85
CA LEU A 132 9.90 -41.92 7.91
C LEU A 132 10.78 -41.32 6.79
N GLU A 133 10.87 -42.05 5.67
CA GLU A 133 11.20 -41.44 4.37
C GLU A 133 10.15 -40.38 4.04
N SER A 134 10.46 -39.10 4.29
CA SER A 134 9.66 -38.00 3.77
C SER A 134 10.17 -37.63 2.38
N ASP A 135 9.70 -38.38 1.38
CA ASP A 135 9.71 -37.94 -0.02
C ASP A 135 9.10 -36.54 -0.10
N SER A 136 9.93 -35.56 -0.44
CA SER A 136 9.47 -34.25 -0.87
C SER A 136 9.93 -34.04 -2.32
N ASP A 137 9.32 -34.81 -3.21
CA ASP A 137 9.11 -34.42 -4.61
C ASP A 137 8.20 -33.18 -4.61
N LEU A 138 8.81 -32.00 -4.52
CA LEU A 138 8.11 -30.76 -4.77
C LEU A 138 8.14 -30.50 -6.28
N ASP A 139 7.00 -30.77 -6.91
CA ASP A 139 6.69 -30.44 -8.29
C ASP A 139 7.04 -28.98 -8.61
N ILE A 140 8.22 -28.79 -9.21
CA ILE A 140 8.54 -27.58 -9.97
C ILE A 140 7.79 -27.68 -11.30
N ASP A 141 6.51 -27.33 -11.28
CA ASP A 141 5.86 -26.73 -12.45
C ASP A 141 4.69 -25.85 -12.01
N SER A 142 4.99 -24.60 -11.65
CA SER A 142 4.03 -23.52 -11.81
C SER A 142 4.67 -22.47 -12.69
N SER A 143 4.74 -22.83 -13.98
CA SER A 143 4.97 -21.95 -15.10
C SER A 143 4.16 -20.65 -14.97
N GLY A 144 4.88 -19.53 -14.86
CA GLY A 144 4.31 -18.19 -14.95
C GLY A 144 3.88 -17.88 -16.37
N GLU A 145 2.63 -18.21 -16.72
CA GLU A 145 1.98 -17.76 -17.95
C GLU A 145 1.44 -16.33 -17.76
N ILE A 146 2.13 -15.35 -18.35
CA ILE A 146 1.64 -13.97 -18.47
C ILE A 146 0.73 -13.91 -19.70
N VAL A 147 -0.58 -13.84 -19.49
CA VAL A 147 -1.55 -13.58 -20.55
C VAL A 147 -1.70 -12.07 -20.73
N TYR A 148 -1.32 -11.56 -21.90
CA TYR A 148 -1.69 -10.22 -22.36
C TYR A 148 -3.17 -10.18 -22.73
N ALA A 149 -3.89 -9.18 -22.23
CA ALA A 149 -5.20 -8.82 -22.77
C ALA A 149 -5.02 -7.77 -23.88
N MET A 150 -5.64 -8.02 -25.04
CA MET A 150 -5.84 -7.04 -26.13
C MET A 150 -6.87 -5.99 -25.74
#